data_AF-A0AAD9NJE9-F1
#
_entry.id   AF-A0AAD9NJE9-F1
#
_cell.length_a   1.000
_cell.length_b   1.000
_cell.length_c   1.000
_cell.angle_alpha   90.00
_cell.angle_beta   90.00
_cell.angle_gamma   90.00
#
_symmetry.space_group_name_H-M   'P 1'
#
loop_
_entity.id
_entity.type
_entity.pdbx_description
1 polymer ?
#
loop_
_entity_poly.entity_id
_entity_poly.type
_entity_poly.pdbx_seq_one_letter_code
_entity_poly.pdbx_strand_id
1 'polypeptide(L)'
;MHCDPSHMVPIAMTSCQFMEEAVMSKVTRESPRQYNDHASIEDHVQIPGAAFLFVSFHDRCATTEEGDQLVMSTSADYSENKHVFSGPKENWINFKVSGDSLYYKFTSECMSDDCGYKFTVTGGLLDRFNTGYLILNGVLSVPTVVRELPLDALWNSLLYVCCKQTGQQRLKAVQLLLKVMQTQLRPGASELSIDLGLLKPLWKLFNTMSRTNPPERGTIVPSVLRALTELFLIAESLALEWGMTHEYMVMLHDEEDVQKVVFQGLKNVAAISLALGYKNKATEGFEALKLKKTSAGSDKLKGKELSAHSSQAQ
;
A
#
# COMPACT_ATOMS: atom_id res chain seq x y z
N MET A 1 -18.78 -10.05 -32.72
CA MET A 1 -17.66 -9.08 -32.77
C MET A 1 -16.38 -9.85 -32.58
N HIS A 2 -15.53 -9.94 -33.59
CA HIS A 2 -14.20 -10.53 -33.47
C HIS A 2 -13.24 -9.38 -33.20
N CYS A 3 -12.88 -9.20 -31.93
CA CYS A 3 -11.75 -8.33 -31.58
C CYS A 3 -10.49 -9.11 -31.93
N ASP A 4 -9.61 -8.50 -32.73
CA ASP A 4 -8.28 -9.07 -33.01
C ASP A 4 -7.52 -9.19 -31.66
N PRO A 5 -6.95 -10.36 -31.33
CA PRO A 5 -6.20 -10.57 -30.09
C PRO A 5 -5.08 -9.53 -29.87
N SER A 6 -4.50 -8.99 -30.93
CA SER A 6 -3.45 -7.97 -30.88
C SER A 6 -3.89 -6.65 -30.21
N HIS A 7 -5.16 -6.26 -30.36
CA HIS A 7 -5.71 -5.06 -29.72
C HIS A 7 -6.09 -5.30 -28.25
N MET A 8 -6.12 -6.56 -27.80
CA MET A 8 -6.50 -6.90 -26.43
C MET A 8 -5.37 -6.70 -25.43
N VAL A 9 -4.11 -6.77 -25.88
CA VAL A 9 -2.94 -6.57 -25.02
C VAL A 9 -2.89 -5.15 -24.43
N PRO A 10 -2.99 -4.06 -25.22
CA PRO A 10 -3.06 -2.71 -24.66
C PRO A 10 -4.25 -2.52 -23.72
N ILE A 11 -5.42 -3.09 -24.07
CA ILE A 11 -6.63 -3.00 -23.25
C ILE A 11 -6.40 -3.66 -21.88
N ALA A 12 -5.80 -4.85 -21.84
CA ALA A 12 -5.49 -5.55 -20.60
C ALA A 12 -4.52 -4.74 -19.72
N MET A 13 -3.44 -4.20 -20.32
CA MET A 13 -2.45 -3.41 -19.59
C MET A 13 -3.01 -2.08 -19.08
N THR A 14 -3.80 -1.35 -19.88
CA THR A 14 -4.49 -0.12 -19.42
C THR A 14 -5.50 -0.43 -18.32
N SER A 15 -6.16 -1.60 -18.38
CA SER A 15 -7.08 -2.03 -17.32
C SER A 15 -6.36 -2.25 -15.98
N CYS A 16 -5.15 -2.82 -16.01
CA CYS A 16 -4.28 -2.87 -14.82
C CYS A 16 -3.94 -1.47 -14.30
N GLN A 17 -3.53 -0.54 -15.17
CA GLN A 17 -3.25 0.84 -14.77
C GLN A 17 -4.46 1.54 -14.13
N PHE A 18 -5.68 1.21 -14.60
CA PHE A 18 -6.92 1.71 -14.01
C PHE A 18 -7.18 1.18 -12.60
N MET A 19 -6.69 -0.02 -12.30
CA MET A 19 -6.75 -0.64 -10.99
C MET A 19 -5.60 -0.25 -10.06
N GLU A 20 -4.48 0.23 -10.61
CA GLU A 20 -3.40 0.81 -9.81
C GLU A 20 -3.88 2.07 -9.09
N GLU A 21 -3.46 2.21 -7.83
CA GLU A 21 -3.79 3.31 -6.95
C GLU A 21 -3.71 4.64 -7.70
N ALA A 22 -4.78 5.44 -7.61
CA ALA A 22 -4.77 6.80 -8.10
C ALA A 22 -3.69 7.54 -7.32
N VAL A 23 -2.54 7.79 -7.95
CA VAL A 23 -1.77 8.99 -7.63
C VAL A 23 -2.72 10.12 -7.99
N MET A 24 -3.58 10.48 -7.04
CA MET A 24 -4.45 11.63 -7.20
C MET A 24 -3.49 12.79 -7.18
N SER A 25 -3.24 13.35 -8.36
CA SER A 25 -2.49 14.59 -8.46
C SER A 25 -3.15 15.55 -7.49
N LYS A 26 -2.35 15.98 -6.53
CA LYS A 26 -2.78 16.86 -5.47
C LYS A 26 -2.08 18.18 -5.65
N VAL A 27 -2.84 19.24 -5.58
CA VAL A 27 -2.32 20.60 -5.70
C VAL A 27 -2.73 21.34 -4.45
N THR A 28 -1.74 21.82 -3.69
CA THR A 28 -1.98 22.63 -2.50
C THR A 28 -1.83 24.10 -2.87
N ARG A 29 -2.77 24.92 -2.40
CA ARG A 29 -2.75 26.38 -2.48
C ARG A 29 -2.89 26.96 -1.09
N GLU A 30 -2.12 28.01 -0.82
CA GLU A 30 -2.01 28.64 0.49
C GLU A 30 -1.84 30.15 0.29
N SER A 31 -2.53 30.95 1.10
CA SER A 31 -2.29 32.39 1.14
C SER A 31 -0.95 32.70 1.79
N PRO A 32 -0.30 33.84 1.45
CA PRO A 32 0.78 34.37 2.28
C PRO A 32 0.33 34.49 3.74
N ARG A 33 1.23 34.21 4.71
CA ARG A 33 0.92 34.31 6.15
C ARG A 33 0.60 35.73 6.62
N GLN A 34 1.08 36.72 5.87
CA GLN A 34 0.67 38.12 5.96
C GLN A 34 0.28 38.51 4.55
N TYR A 35 -1.02 38.62 4.29
CA TYR A 35 -1.53 39.08 3.00
C TYR A 35 -1.65 40.61 3.04
N ASN A 36 -1.31 41.27 1.92
CA ASN A 36 -1.31 42.73 1.82
C ASN A 36 -2.74 43.30 1.84
N ASP A 37 -2.87 44.55 2.27
CA ASP A 37 -4.11 45.32 2.15
C ASP A 37 -4.67 45.29 0.73
N HIS A 38 -5.99 45.13 0.62
CA HIS A 38 -6.73 45.09 -0.66
C HIS A 38 -6.20 44.03 -1.65
N ALA A 39 -5.62 42.92 -1.15
CA ALA A 39 -5.15 41.85 -1.99
C ALA A 39 -6.33 41.14 -2.69
N SER A 40 -6.25 41.05 -4.02
CA SER A 40 -7.09 40.17 -4.83
C SER A 40 -6.20 39.13 -5.50
N ILE A 41 -6.32 37.87 -5.07
CA ILE A 41 -5.57 36.74 -5.62
C ILE A 41 -6.54 35.87 -6.40
N GLU A 42 -6.33 35.75 -7.70
CA GLU A 42 -7.10 34.90 -8.60
C GLU A 42 -6.16 33.89 -9.26
N ASP A 43 -6.53 32.61 -9.20
CA ASP A 43 -5.81 31.52 -9.88
C ASP A 43 -6.79 30.35 -10.10
N HIS A 44 -6.31 29.33 -10.82
CA HIS A 44 -7.04 28.10 -11.03
C HIS A 44 -6.15 26.88 -10.80
N VAL A 45 -6.80 25.78 -10.44
CA VAL A 45 -6.18 24.47 -10.31
C VAL A 45 -6.82 23.57 -11.34
N GLN A 46 -6.00 23.03 -12.24
CA GLN A 46 -6.42 22.00 -13.17
C GLN A 46 -5.66 20.70 -12.91
N ILE A 47 -6.38 19.59 -12.83
CA ILE A 47 -5.84 18.24 -12.74
C ILE A 47 -6.35 17.46 -13.95
N PRO A 48 -5.61 17.48 -15.08
CA PRO A 48 -6.07 16.90 -16.35
C PRO A 48 -6.53 15.46 -16.19
N GLY A 49 -7.73 15.17 -16.69
CA GLY A 49 -8.31 13.84 -16.67
C GLY A 49 -9.02 13.48 -15.36
N ALA A 50 -9.14 14.37 -14.38
CA ALA A 50 -10.02 14.13 -13.24
C ALA A 50 -11.51 14.22 -13.66
N ALA A 51 -12.32 13.26 -13.23
CA ALA A 51 -13.77 13.31 -13.40
C ALA A 51 -14.44 14.22 -12.35
N PHE A 52 -13.79 14.37 -11.20
CA PHE A 52 -14.20 15.27 -10.13
C PHE A 52 -12.98 15.74 -9.33
N LEU A 53 -13.10 16.87 -8.65
CA LEU A 53 -12.09 17.38 -7.72
C LEU A 53 -12.64 17.32 -6.29
N PHE A 54 -11.81 16.89 -5.35
CA PHE A 54 -12.08 16.96 -3.92
C PHE A 54 -11.23 18.07 -3.29
N VAL A 55 -11.87 19.03 -2.64
CA VAL A 55 -11.22 20.16 -1.98
C VAL A 55 -11.22 19.91 -0.48
N SER A 56 -10.02 19.88 0.10
CA SER A 56 -9.82 19.71 1.54
C SER A 56 -9.13 20.93 2.14
N PHE A 57 -9.75 21.55 3.13
CA PHE A 57 -9.19 22.66 3.89
C PHE A 57 -8.30 22.16 5.02
N HIS A 58 -7.25 22.93 5.32
CA HIS A 58 -6.37 22.63 6.44
C HIS A 58 -7.01 23.08 7.76
N ASP A 59 -6.67 22.39 8.85
CA ASP A 59 -7.22 22.63 10.19
C ASP A 59 -7.01 24.03 10.79
N ARG A 60 -6.23 24.90 10.11
CA ARG A 60 -5.88 26.25 10.58
C ARG A 60 -6.45 27.35 9.68
N CYS A 61 -7.33 27.02 8.74
CA CYS A 61 -7.97 28.03 7.90
C CYS A 61 -8.85 28.92 8.77
N ALA A 62 -8.60 30.22 8.73
CA ALA A 62 -9.38 31.24 9.41
C ALA A 62 -9.10 32.58 8.74
N THR A 63 -10.15 33.38 8.52
CA THR A 63 -10.05 34.74 8.00
C THR A 63 -11.01 35.67 8.73
N THR A 64 -10.91 36.97 8.49
CA THR A 64 -11.83 37.96 9.07
C THR A 64 -13.22 37.85 8.41
N GLU A 65 -14.27 37.72 9.22
CA GLU A 65 -15.64 37.41 8.75
C GLU A 65 -16.24 38.46 7.79
N GLU A 66 -16.02 39.75 8.06
CA GLU A 66 -16.73 40.86 7.39
C GLU A 66 -15.93 41.54 6.28
N GLY A 67 -14.79 40.97 5.85
CA GLY A 67 -13.96 41.58 4.80
C GLY A 67 -13.19 40.58 3.93
N ASP A 68 -12.76 39.45 4.50
CA ASP A 68 -11.99 38.47 3.75
C ASP A 68 -12.88 37.38 3.19
N GLN A 69 -12.83 37.16 1.87
CA GLN A 69 -13.66 36.17 1.20
C GLN A 69 -12.84 35.31 0.24
N LEU A 70 -12.98 33.99 0.36
CA LEU A 70 -12.52 33.01 -0.63
C LEU A 70 -13.71 32.47 -1.41
N VAL A 71 -13.77 32.81 -2.70
CA VAL A 71 -14.75 32.27 -3.66
C VAL A 71 -14.10 31.16 -4.47
N MET A 72 -14.79 30.04 -4.63
CA MET A 72 -14.37 28.93 -5.49
C MET A 72 -15.50 28.54 -6.45
N SER A 73 -15.17 28.13 -7.67
CA SER A 73 -16.14 27.75 -8.70
C SER A 73 -15.54 26.79 -9.74
N THR A 74 -16.39 26.04 -10.43
CA THR A 74 -15.98 25.22 -11.59
C THR A 74 -15.83 26.04 -12.89
N SER A 75 -16.31 27.28 -12.91
CA SER A 75 -16.25 28.17 -14.07
C SER A 75 -15.40 29.42 -13.79
N ALA A 76 -14.73 29.94 -14.83
CA ALA A 76 -13.84 31.10 -14.70
C ALA A 76 -14.57 32.41 -14.37
N ASP A 77 -15.87 32.48 -14.64
CA ASP A 77 -16.75 33.61 -14.34
C ASP A 77 -17.41 33.51 -12.95
N TYR A 78 -17.08 32.46 -12.18
CA TYR A 78 -17.62 32.20 -10.84
C TYR A 78 -19.15 32.04 -10.76
N SER A 79 -19.79 31.60 -11.85
CA SER A 79 -21.24 31.42 -11.92
C SER A 79 -21.70 30.01 -11.54
N GLU A 80 -20.91 28.98 -11.83
CA GLU A 80 -21.29 27.58 -11.59
C GLU A 80 -20.67 27.01 -10.32
N ASN A 81 -21.43 26.19 -9.57
CA ASN A 81 -20.99 25.51 -8.35
C ASN A 81 -20.18 26.43 -7.42
N LYS A 82 -20.72 27.63 -7.17
CA LYS A 82 -20.05 28.66 -6.39
C LYS A 82 -20.05 28.30 -4.91
N HIS A 83 -18.86 28.28 -4.31
CA HIS A 83 -18.64 28.11 -2.89
C HIS A 83 -17.94 29.35 -2.33
N VAL A 84 -18.37 29.80 -1.15
CA VAL A 84 -17.87 31.02 -0.52
C VAL A 84 -17.50 30.71 0.92
N PHE A 85 -16.29 31.09 1.32
CA PHE A 85 -15.75 30.82 2.64
C PHE A 85 -15.15 32.09 3.25
N SER A 86 -15.45 32.32 4.52
CA SER A 86 -14.88 33.38 5.36
C SER A 86 -15.03 32.98 6.84
N GLY A 87 -14.28 33.65 7.73
CA GLY A 87 -14.48 33.50 9.16
C GLY A 87 -13.71 32.33 9.80
N PRO A 88 -14.16 31.85 10.96
CA PRO A 88 -13.45 30.86 11.75
C PRO A 88 -13.47 29.47 11.10
N LYS A 89 -12.63 28.57 11.62
CA LYS A 89 -12.37 27.22 11.08
C LYS A 89 -13.64 26.44 10.72
N GLU A 90 -14.70 26.58 11.50
CA GLU A 90 -15.95 25.83 11.35
C GLU A 90 -16.63 26.07 9.99
N ASN A 91 -16.38 27.24 9.38
CA ASN A 91 -16.95 27.59 8.07
C ASN A 91 -16.20 26.91 6.91
N TRP A 92 -14.99 26.41 7.13
CA TRP A 92 -14.11 25.86 6.09
C TRP A 92 -14.38 24.36 5.86
N ILE A 93 -15.51 24.06 5.22
CA ILE A 93 -16.00 22.70 5.03
C ILE A 93 -15.48 22.10 3.71
N ASN A 94 -14.95 20.88 3.77
CA ASN A 94 -14.50 20.13 2.59
C ASN A 94 -15.66 19.84 1.64
N PHE A 95 -15.41 19.92 0.34
CA PHE A 95 -16.46 19.70 -0.66
C PHE A 95 -15.92 19.03 -1.94
N LYS A 96 -16.84 18.60 -2.80
CA LYS A 96 -16.55 17.91 -4.06
C LYS A 96 -17.22 18.65 -5.22
N VAL A 97 -16.49 18.82 -6.32
CA VAL A 97 -17.00 19.40 -7.57
C VAL A 97 -16.74 18.48 -8.76
N SER A 98 -17.59 18.55 -9.78
CA SER A 98 -17.42 17.78 -11.01
C SER A 98 -16.45 18.49 -11.96
N GLY A 99 -15.75 17.72 -12.79
CA GLY A 99 -14.76 18.23 -13.74
C GLY A 99 -13.32 18.17 -13.23
N ASP A 100 -12.42 18.75 -14.02
CA ASP A 100 -10.97 18.68 -13.83
C ASP A 100 -10.35 20.02 -13.41
N SER A 101 -11.16 21.09 -13.34
CA SER A 101 -10.74 22.47 -13.14
C SER A 101 -11.49 23.13 -11.99
N LEU A 102 -10.79 23.90 -11.17
CA LEU A 102 -11.33 24.70 -10.06
C LEU A 102 -10.72 26.10 -10.10
N TYR A 103 -11.56 27.11 -10.24
CA TYR A 103 -11.18 28.52 -10.18
C TYR A 103 -11.40 29.03 -8.76
N TYR A 104 -10.48 29.84 -8.25
CA TYR A 104 -10.65 30.47 -6.95
C TYR A 104 -10.22 31.94 -6.97
N LYS A 105 -10.84 32.72 -6.10
CA LYS A 105 -10.58 34.14 -5.90
C LYS A 105 -10.60 34.44 -4.42
N PHE A 106 -9.51 34.99 -3.91
CA PHE A 106 -9.44 35.52 -2.56
C PHE A 106 -9.40 37.04 -2.60
N THR A 107 -10.29 37.70 -1.88
CA THR A 107 -10.32 39.15 -1.70
C THR A 107 -10.21 39.47 -0.23
N SER A 108 -9.29 40.37 0.12
CA SER A 108 -9.14 40.90 1.48
C SER A 108 -9.40 42.40 1.50
N GLU A 109 -10.11 42.90 2.51
CA GLU A 109 -10.45 44.33 2.65
C GLU A 109 -9.59 45.08 3.67
N CYS A 110 -8.97 44.39 4.64
CA CYS A 110 -8.10 44.99 5.64
C CYS A 110 -7.01 44.01 6.11
N MET A 111 -5.86 44.52 6.57
CA MET A 111 -4.85 43.70 7.24
C MET A 111 -5.45 42.90 8.40
N SER A 112 -5.24 41.59 8.37
CA SER A 112 -5.51 40.70 9.49
C SER A 112 -4.27 39.88 9.86
N ASP A 113 -4.12 39.59 11.16
CA ASP A 113 -3.15 38.63 11.70
C ASP A 113 -3.66 37.17 11.59
N ASP A 114 -4.81 36.96 10.94
CA ASP A 114 -5.42 35.66 10.74
C ASP A 114 -4.56 34.74 9.84
N CYS A 115 -4.74 33.43 10.01
CA CYS A 115 -3.94 32.41 9.33
C CYS A 115 -4.22 32.28 7.81
N GLY A 116 -5.24 32.96 7.29
CA GLY A 116 -5.63 32.93 5.89
C GLY A 116 -6.24 31.59 5.44
N TYR A 117 -6.09 31.25 4.16
CA TYR A 117 -6.59 30.00 3.60
C TYR A 117 -5.45 29.04 3.23
N LYS A 118 -5.73 27.74 3.40
CA LYS A 118 -4.92 26.65 2.85
C LYS A 118 -5.81 25.49 2.47
N PHE A 119 -5.79 25.11 1.19
CA PHE A 119 -6.56 23.97 0.71
C PHE A 119 -5.74 23.08 -0.20
N THR A 120 -6.13 21.81 -0.26
CA THR A 120 -5.57 20.81 -1.17
C THR A 120 -6.67 20.30 -2.08
N VAL A 121 -6.46 20.44 -3.39
CA VAL A 121 -7.32 19.90 -4.43
C VAL A 121 -6.77 18.53 -4.83
N THR A 122 -7.63 17.52 -4.81
CA THR A 122 -7.28 16.14 -5.11
C THR A 122 -8.16 15.64 -6.26
N GLY A 123 -7.54 15.25 -7.38
CA GLY A 123 -8.25 14.82 -8.58
C GLY A 123 -8.73 13.37 -8.50
N GLY A 124 -10.03 13.15 -8.70
CA GLY A 124 -10.67 11.85 -8.64
C GLY A 124 -11.18 11.35 -9.99
N LEU A 125 -11.03 10.05 -10.24
CA LEU A 125 -11.67 9.35 -11.35
C LEU A 125 -12.80 8.46 -10.81
N LEU A 126 -14.02 8.63 -11.32
CA LEU A 126 -15.15 7.82 -10.88
C LEU A 126 -14.97 6.37 -11.37
N ASP A 127 -15.08 5.42 -10.45
CA ASP A 127 -15.18 3.98 -10.74
C ASP A 127 -14.04 3.38 -11.59
N ARG A 128 -12.88 4.05 -11.66
CA ARG A 128 -11.69 3.64 -12.44
C ARG A 128 -11.29 2.20 -12.13
N PHE A 129 -11.23 1.88 -10.84
CA PHE A 129 -10.87 0.55 -10.38
C PHE A 129 -11.85 -0.52 -10.87
N ASN A 130 -13.16 -0.29 -10.69
CA ASN A 130 -14.17 -1.27 -11.09
C ASN A 130 -14.22 -1.41 -12.60
N THR A 131 -14.04 -0.32 -13.35
CA THR A 131 -13.93 -0.34 -14.81
C THR A 131 -12.75 -1.20 -15.25
N GLY A 132 -11.55 -0.95 -14.70
CA GLY A 132 -10.36 -1.77 -14.99
C GLY A 132 -10.57 -3.24 -14.60
N TYR A 133 -11.14 -3.51 -13.43
CA TYR A 133 -11.48 -4.86 -13.00
C TYR A 133 -12.45 -5.56 -13.95
N LEU A 134 -13.56 -4.91 -14.35
CA LEU A 134 -14.57 -5.52 -15.21
C LEU A 134 -14.01 -5.86 -16.60
N ILE A 135 -13.24 -4.94 -17.18
CA ILE A 135 -12.59 -5.16 -18.47
C ILE A 135 -11.62 -6.32 -18.35
N LEU A 136 -10.68 -6.28 -17.40
CA LEU A 136 -9.66 -7.31 -17.26
C LEU A 136 -10.26 -8.68 -16.90
N ASN A 137 -11.29 -8.70 -16.05
CA ASN A 137 -12.05 -9.91 -15.73
C ASN A 137 -12.71 -10.51 -16.98
N GLY A 138 -13.25 -9.67 -17.86
CA GLY A 138 -13.79 -10.10 -19.16
C GLY A 138 -12.71 -10.68 -20.07
N VAL A 139 -11.59 -9.96 -20.20
CA VAL A 139 -10.44 -10.38 -21.03
C VAL A 139 -9.89 -11.73 -20.58
N LEU A 140 -9.62 -11.91 -19.29
CA LEU A 140 -9.10 -13.17 -18.73
C LEU A 140 -10.11 -14.33 -18.81
N SER A 141 -11.39 -14.04 -19.05
CA SER A 141 -12.41 -15.09 -19.22
C SER A 141 -12.46 -15.66 -20.64
N VAL A 142 -11.70 -15.10 -21.60
CA VAL A 142 -11.66 -15.55 -23.00
C VAL A 142 -10.36 -16.32 -23.26
N PRO A 143 -10.40 -17.67 -23.39
CA PRO A 143 -9.19 -18.50 -23.52
C PRO A 143 -8.29 -18.17 -24.72
N THR A 144 -8.87 -17.75 -25.84
CA THR A 144 -8.12 -17.41 -27.05
C THR A 144 -7.29 -16.16 -26.87
N VAL A 145 -7.81 -15.17 -26.14
CA VAL A 145 -7.11 -13.91 -25.87
C VAL A 145 -6.00 -14.11 -24.85
N VAL A 146 -6.26 -14.90 -23.80
CA VAL A 146 -5.28 -15.18 -22.74
C VAL A 146 -3.95 -15.72 -23.27
N ARG A 147 -3.98 -16.52 -24.35
CA ARG A 147 -2.76 -17.09 -24.95
C ARG A 147 -1.82 -16.05 -25.57
N GLU A 148 -2.36 -14.88 -25.94
CA GLU A 148 -1.63 -13.80 -26.59
C GLU A 148 -1.24 -12.69 -25.59
N LEU A 149 -1.65 -12.81 -24.31
CA LEU A 149 -1.37 -11.79 -23.30
C LEU A 149 0.05 -11.96 -22.73
N PRO A 150 0.74 -10.84 -22.43
CA PRO A 150 1.99 -10.86 -21.66
C PRO A 150 1.67 -11.15 -20.19
N LEU A 151 1.54 -12.43 -19.85
CA LEU A 151 1.13 -12.87 -18.51
C LEU A 151 2.15 -12.49 -17.43
N ASP A 152 3.43 -12.39 -17.77
CA ASP A 152 4.50 -11.93 -16.90
C ASP A 152 4.30 -10.46 -16.48
N ALA A 153 4.06 -9.57 -17.44
CA ALA A 153 3.84 -8.16 -17.19
C ALA A 153 2.52 -7.95 -16.43
N LEU A 154 1.47 -8.67 -16.84
CA LEU A 154 0.17 -8.61 -16.18
C LEU A 154 0.25 -9.11 -14.73
N TRP A 155 1.00 -10.18 -14.49
CA TRP A 155 1.25 -10.74 -13.16
C TRP A 155 1.92 -9.72 -12.24
N ASN A 156 2.98 -9.06 -12.71
CA ASN A 156 3.68 -8.01 -11.98
C ASN A 156 2.75 -6.84 -11.63
N SER A 157 2.01 -6.33 -12.61
CA SER A 157 1.04 -5.24 -12.39
C SER A 157 -0.06 -5.63 -11.40
N LEU A 158 -0.65 -6.83 -11.54
CA LEU A 158 -1.71 -7.28 -10.64
C LEU A 158 -1.19 -7.52 -9.21
N LEU A 159 0.03 -8.02 -9.04
CA LEU A 159 0.64 -8.15 -7.72
C LEU A 159 0.85 -6.80 -7.06
N TYR A 160 1.33 -5.81 -7.82
CA TYR A 160 1.44 -4.44 -7.34
C TYR A 160 0.07 -3.89 -6.90
N VAL A 161 -0.97 -4.04 -7.73
CA VAL A 161 -2.36 -3.66 -7.38
C VAL A 161 -2.82 -4.36 -6.11
N CYS A 162 -2.61 -5.67 -5.98
CA CYS A 162 -3.00 -6.43 -4.79
C CYS A 162 -2.31 -5.93 -3.52
N CYS A 163 -1.05 -5.49 -3.62
CA CYS A 163 -0.30 -4.96 -2.48
C CYS A 163 -0.82 -3.57 -2.05
N LYS A 164 -1.21 -2.73 -3.01
CA LYS A 164 -1.66 -1.34 -2.76
C LYS A 164 -3.12 -1.24 -2.32
N GLN A 165 -4.02 -1.95 -2.99
CA GLN A 165 -5.46 -1.82 -2.74
C GLN A 165 -5.86 -2.44 -1.40
N THR A 166 -7.01 -2.09 -0.83
CA THR A 166 -7.50 -2.69 0.44
C THR A 166 -8.96 -3.15 0.32
N GLY A 167 -9.44 -3.91 1.31
CA GLY A 167 -10.84 -4.37 1.36
C GLY A 167 -11.31 -5.07 0.08
N GLN A 168 -12.45 -4.62 -0.46
CA GLN A 168 -13.09 -5.21 -1.64
C GLN A 168 -12.26 -5.05 -2.93
N GLN A 169 -11.50 -3.97 -3.06
CA GLN A 169 -10.63 -3.75 -4.23
C GLN A 169 -9.49 -4.77 -4.23
N ARG A 170 -8.87 -5.03 -3.05
CA ARG A 170 -7.88 -6.10 -2.91
C ARG A 170 -8.47 -7.47 -3.23
N LEU A 171 -9.68 -7.77 -2.74
CA LEU A 171 -10.36 -9.04 -3.04
C LEU A 171 -10.50 -9.25 -4.55
N LYS A 172 -11.00 -8.24 -5.27
CA LYS A 172 -11.15 -8.28 -6.73
C LYS A 172 -9.83 -8.46 -7.46
N ALA A 173 -8.77 -7.80 -7.02
CA ALA A 173 -7.44 -7.94 -7.60
C ALA A 173 -6.87 -9.36 -7.37
N VAL A 174 -7.04 -9.93 -6.16
CA VAL A 174 -6.63 -11.31 -5.85
C VAL A 174 -7.42 -12.33 -6.71
N GLN A 175 -8.69 -12.08 -6.97
CA GLN A 175 -9.50 -12.92 -7.87
C GLN A 175 -8.97 -12.91 -9.31
N LEU A 176 -8.42 -11.79 -9.79
CA LEU A 176 -7.77 -11.74 -11.10
C LEU A 176 -6.42 -12.49 -11.11
N LEU A 177 -5.62 -12.39 -10.05
CA LEU A 177 -4.40 -13.21 -9.91
C LEU A 177 -4.70 -14.70 -9.94
N LEU A 178 -5.74 -15.12 -9.20
CA LEU A 178 -6.23 -16.50 -9.21
C LEU A 178 -6.57 -16.97 -10.63
N LYS A 179 -7.29 -16.14 -11.40
CA LYS A 179 -7.59 -16.45 -12.81
C LYS A 179 -6.33 -16.60 -13.65
N VAL A 180 -5.35 -15.70 -13.50
CA VAL A 180 -4.07 -15.81 -14.22
C VAL A 180 -3.38 -17.13 -13.89
N MET A 181 -3.29 -17.51 -12.61
CA MET A 181 -2.68 -18.79 -12.21
C MET A 181 -3.43 -20.00 -12.76
N GLN A 182 -4.76 -19.99 -12.73
CA GLN A 182 -5.59 -21.08 -13.28
C GLN A 182 -5.39 -21.28 -14.78
N THR A 183 -4.91 -20.27 -15.52
CA THR A 183 -4.53 -20.45 -16.93
C THR A 183 -3.26 -21.27 -17.10
N GLN A 184 -2.38 -21.27 -16.09
CA GLN A 184 -1.10 -21.98 -16.09
C GLN A 184 -1.24 -23.47 -15.75
N LEU A 185 -2.29 -23.86 -15.01
CA LEU A 185 -2.60 -25.28 -14.72
C LEU A 185 -3.03 -26.07 -15.98
N ARG A 186 -3.18 -25.43 -17.14
CA ARG A 186 -3.69 -26.13 -18.34
C ARG A 186 -2.58 -26.93 -19.02
N PRO A 187 -2.82 -28.21 -19.35
CA PRO A 187 -1.85 -29.04 -20.05
C PRO A 187 -1.53 -28.42 -21.42
N GLY A 188 -0.25 -28.16 -21.68
CA GLY A 188 0.23 -27.53 -22.91
C GLY A 188 0.65 -26.06 -22.79
N ALA A 189 0.60 -25.46 -21.59
CA ALA A 189 1.32 -24.22 -21.31
C ALA A 189 2.83 -24.48 -21.36
N SER A 190 3.44 -24.26 -22.52
CA SER A 190 4.89 -24.24 -22.64
C SER A 190 5.40 -22.91 -22.08
N GLU A 191 6.36 -23.03 -21.16
CA GLU A 191 7.13 -21.97 -20.49
C GLU A 191 6.46 -21.29 -19.27
N LEU A 192 7.29 -21.16 -18.22
CA LEU A 192 7.02 -20.46 -16.96
C LEU A 192 6.73 -18.99 -17.25
N SER A 193 5.46 -18.62 -17.42
CA SER A 193 5.10 -17.23 -17.73
C SER A 193 4.99 -16.33 -16.48
N ILE A 194 4.97 -16.91 -15.27
CA ILE A 194 4.80 -16.16 -14.02
C ILE A 194 5.81 -16.58 -12.95
N ASP A 195 6.30 -15.61 -12.19
CA ASP A 195 7.21 -15.82 -11.06
C ASP A 195 6.43 -15.89 -9.73
N LEU A 196 6.38 -17.09 -9.13
CA LEU A 196 5.70 -17.32 -7.85
C LEU A 196 6.43 -16.66 -6.66
N GLY A 197 7.72 -16.36 -6.77
CA GLY A 197 8.48 -15.69 -5.71
C GLY A 197 7.96 -14.28 -5.41
N LEU A 198 7.31 -13.65 -6.39
CA LEU A 198 6.70 -12.32 -6.24
C LEU A 198 5.46 -12.33 -5.33
N LEU A 199 4.95 -13.50 -4.93
CA LEU A 199 3.85 -13.62 -3.96
C LEU A 199 4.27 -13.32 -2.52
N LYS A 200 5.56 -13.20 -2.24
CA LYS A 200 6.11 -12.96 -0.89
C LYS A 200 5.44 -11.80 -0.12
N PRO A 201 5.16 -10.61 -0.70
CA PRO A 201 4.48 -9.54 0.02
C PRO A 201 3.06 -9.92 0.43
N LEU A 202 2.34 -10.66 -0.41
CA LEU A 202 1.00 -11.17 -0.10
C LEU A 202 1.05 -12.27 0.95
N TRP A 203 2.13 -13.06 1.00
CA TRP A 203 2.33 -14.08 2.03
C TRP A 203 2.55 -13.46 3.41
N LYS A 204 3.34 -12.38 3.47
CA LYS A 204 3.49 -11.59 4.70
C LYS A 204 2.14 -11.05 5.18
N LEU A 205 1.36 -10.46 4.26
CA LEU A 205 0.02 -9.96 4.56
C LEU A 205 -0.90 -11.08 5.08
N PHE A 206 -0.93 -12.23 4.42
CA PHE A 206 -1.70 -13.40 4.83
C PHE A 206 -1.37 -13.82 6.26
N ASN A 207 -0.09 -13.96 6.58
CA ASN A 207 0.38 -14.31 7.92
C ASN A 207 -0.01 -13.26 8.96
N THR A 208 0.12 -11.97 8.65
CA THR A 208 -0.32 -10.89 9.54
C THR A 208 -1.83 -10.99 9.80
N MET A 209 -2.65 -11.09 8.75
CA MET A 209 -4.11 -11.19 8.88
C MET A 209 -4.56 -12.43 9.64
N SER A 210 -3.92 -13.57 9.41
CA SER A 210 -4.21 -14.83 10.08
C SER A 210 -3.83 -14.81 11.56
N ARG A 211 -2.80 -14.04 11.95
CA ARG A 211 -2.38 -13.89 13.36
C ARG A 211 -3.22 -12.87 14.12
N THR A 212 -3.64 -11.79 13.47
CA THR A 212 -4.45 -10.73 14.11
C THR A 212 -5.92 -11.13 14.25
N ASN A 213 -6.43 -11.98 13.37
CA ASN A 213 -7.80 -12.46 13.41
C ASN A 213 -7.82 -14.00 13.47
N PRO A 214 -7.38 -14.61 14.58
CA PRO A 214 -7.54 -16.04 14.74
C PRO A 214 -9.05 -16.35 14.65
N PRO A 215 -9.46 -17.38 13.90
CA PRO A 215 -10.87 -17.74 13.80
C PRO A 215 -11.33 -18.26 15.17
N GLU A 216 -11.91 -17.38 15.99
CA GLU A 216 -12.74 -17.81 17.10
C GLU A 216 -13.94 -18.59 16.53
N ARG A 217 -14.38 -19.62 17.26
CA ARG A 217 -15.47 -20.48 16.78
C ARG A 217 -16.72 -19.64 16.52
N GLY A 218 -17.13 -19.54 15.25
CA GLY A 218 -18.33 -18.84 14.81
C GLY A 218 -18.09 -17.52 14.08
N THR A 219 -16.85 -17.04 13.98
CA THR A 219 -16.55 -15.79 13.28
C THR A 219 -16.33 -16.02 11.78
N ILE A 220 -16.97 -15.20 10.95
CA ILE A 220 -16.84 -15.28 9.48
C ILE A 220 -15.41 -14.87 9.10
N VAL A 221 -14.68 -15.78 8.44
CA VAL A 221 -13.35 -15.50 7.90
C VAL A 221 -13.44 -14.34 6.90
N PRO A 222 -12.59 -13.30 7.01
CA PRO A 222 -12.58 -12.20 6.06
C PRO A 222 -12.44 -12.70 4.61
N SER A 223 -13.24 -12.15 3.69
CA SER A 223 -13.26 -12.59 2.29
C SER A 223 -11.89 -12.50 1.61
N VAL A 224 -11.10 -11.47 1.94
CA VAL A 224 -9.71 -11.30 1.48
C VAL A 224 -8.82 -12.44 1.99
N LEU A 225 -8.94 -12.80 3.27
CA LEU A 225 -8.16 -13.89 3.85
C LEU A 225 -8.47 -15.22 3.17
N ARG A 226 -9.76 -15.51 2.93
CA ARG A 226 -10.20 -16.70 2.18
C ARG A 226 -9.63 -16.74 0.75
N ALA A 227 -9.68 -15.61 0.04
CA ALA A 227 -9.15 -15.53 -1.32
C ALA A 227 -7.61 -15.70 -1.35
N LEU A 228 -6.89 -15.18 -0.35
CA LEU A 228 -5.45 -15.41 -0.22
C LEU A 228 -5.14 -16.88 0.10
N THR A 229 -5.92 -17.55 0.94
CA THR A 229 -5.78 -18.99 1.17
C THR A 229 -5.91 -19.78 -0.13
N GLU A 230 -6.92 -19.46 -0.93
CA GLU A 230 -7.12 -20.08 -2.26
C GLU A 230 -5.93 -19.79 -3.19
N LEU A 231 -5.43 -18.55 -3.19
CA LEU A 231 -4.27 -18.14 -4.00
C LEU A 231 -3.04 -18.99 -3.67
N PHE A 232 -2.72 -19.14 -2.38
CA PHE A 232 -1.56 -19.92 -1.96
C PHE A 232 -1.72 -21.42 -2.18
N LEU A 233 -2.94 -21.94 -2.08
CA LEU A 233 -3.23 -23.34 -2.42
C LEU A 233 -2.97 -23.63 -3.90
N ILE A 234 -3.45 -22.75 -4.80
CA ILE A 234 -3.20 -22.91 -6.24
C ILE A 234 -1.71 -22.71 -6.55
N ALA A 235 -1.03 -21.78 -5.88
CA ALA A 235 0.40 -21.56 -6.05
C ALA A 235 1.22 -22.77 -5.65
N GLU A 236 0.85 -23.45 -4.55
CA GLU A 236 1.48 -24.69 -4.12
C GLU A 236 1.24 -25.82 -5.13
N SER A 237 0.03 -25.94 -5.68
CA SER A 237 -0.27 -26.89 -6.75
C SER A 237 0.60 -26.66 -7.99
N LEU A 238 0.76 -25.40 -8.41
CA LEU A 238 1.64 -25.05 -9.53
C LEU A 238 3.11 -25.35 -9.23
N ALA A 239 3.59 -25.01 -8.04
CA ALA A 239 4.96 -25.31 -7.64
C ALA A 239 5.24 -26.82 -7.64
N LEU A 240 4.25 -27.64 -7.26
CA LEU A 240 4.34 -29.10 -7.33
C LEU A 240 4.40 -29.60 -8.78
N GLU A 241 3.52 -29.11 -9.66
CA GLU A 241 3.51 -29.47 -11.08
C GLU A 241 4.80 -29.07 -11.79
N TRP A 242 5.40 -27.95 -11.40
CA TRP A 242 6.66 -27.44 -11.94
C TRP A 242 7.90 -28.04 -11.27
N GLY A 243 7.73 -28.90 -10.25
CA GLY A 243 8.84 -29.54 -9.54
C GLY A 243 9.72 -28.57 -8.74
N MET A 244 9.19 -27.41 -8.33
CA MET A 244 9.90 -26.34 -7.61
C MET A 244 9.34 -26.08 -6.20
N THR A 245 8.77 -27.10 -5.55
CA THR A 245 8.14 -26.97 -4.23
C THR A 245 9.11 -26.44 -3.17
N HIS A 246 10.37 -26.87 -3.20
CA HIS A 246 11.38 -26.46 -2.22
C HIS A 246 11.79 -24.99 -2.41
N GLU A 247 12.06 -24.61 -3.66
CA GLU A 247 12.40 -23.26 -4.06
C GLU A 247 11.26 -22.29 -3.72
N TYR A 248 10.02 -22.67 -4.03
CA TYR A 248 8.83 -21.90 -3.70
C TYR A 248 8.67 -21.67 -2.18
N MET A 249 8.85 -22.72 -1.36
CA MET A 249 8.83 -22.57 0.10
C MET A 249 9.91 -21.59 0.58
N VAL A 250 11.13 -21.70 0.06
CA VAL A 250 12.23 -20.79 0.43
C VAL A 250 11.93 -19.35 0.02
N MET A 251 11.34 -19.13 -1.16
CA MET A 251 11.00 -17.79 -1.66
C MET A 251 9.96 -17.06 -0.78
N LEU A 252 8.97 -17.79 -0.25
CA LEU A 252 7.92 -17.19 0.58
C LEU A 252 8.38 -16.82 1.99
N HIS A 253 9.38 -17.52 2.53
CA HIS A 253 9.85 -17.28 3.88
C HIS A 253 11.01 -16.27 3.91
N ASP A 254 11.05 -15.46 4.97
CA ASP A 254 12.23 -14.65 5.28
C ASP A 254 13.25 -15.51 6.04
N GLU A 255 14.52 -15.33 5.70
CA GLU A 255 15.62 -16.02 6.37
C GLU A 255 15.60 -15.77 7.89
N GLU A 256 15.25 -14.56 8.32
CA GLU A 256 15.13 -14.20 9.73
C GLU A 256 14.05 -15.02 10.46
N ASP A 257 12.92 -15.28 9.82
CA ASP A 257 11.82 -16.02 10.43
C ASP A 257 12.16 -17.51 10.53
N VAL A 258 12.82 -18.06 9.51
CA VAL A 258 13.39 -19.41 9.56
C VAL A 258 14.43 -19.52 10.69
N GLN A 259 15.34 -18.56 10.79
CA GLN A 259 16.36 -18.52 11.83
C GLN A 259 15.73 -18.48 13.23
N LYS A 260 14.69 -17.66 13.46
CA LYS A 260 13.98 -17.61 14.74
C LYS A 260 13.37 -18.96 15.12
N VAL A 261 12.70 -19.62 14.18
CA VAL A 261 12.05 -20.92 14.41
C VAL A 261 13.09 -22.02 14.63
N VAL A 262 14.16 -22.06 13.82
CA VAL A 262 15.26 -23.02 13.98
C VAL A 262 15.95 -22.82 15.34
N PHE A 263 16.24 -21.57 15.72
CA PHE A 263 16.84 -21.27 17.02
C PHE A 263 15.94 -21.71 18.18
N GLN A 264 14.63 -21.47 18.08
CA GLN A 264 13.68 -21.92 19.09
C GLN A 264 13.58 -23.45 19.15
N GLY A 265 13.60 -24.14 17.99
CA GLY A 265 13.64 -25.59 17.90
C GLY A 265 14.88 -26.18 18.56
N LEU A 266 16.07 -25.63 18.25
CA LEU A 266 17.33 -26.01 18.88
C LEU A 266 17.29 -25.78 20.41
N LYS A 267 16.68 -24.67 20.86
CA LYS A 267 16.51 -24.38 22.28
C LYS A 267 15.64 -25.43 22.97
N ASN A 268 14.54 -25.84 22.34
CA ASN A 268 13.66 -26.90 22.86
C ASN A 268 14.40 -28.24 22.93
N VAL A 269 15.13 -28.62 21.87
CA VAL A 269 15.95 -29.84 21.85
C VAL A 269 16.98 -29.82 22.97
N ALA A 270 17.69 -28.70 23.16
CA ALA A 270 18.67 -28.56 24.24
C ALA A 270 18.01 -28.69 25.63
N ALA A 271 16.86 -28.04 25.86
CA ALA A 271 16.14 -28.12 27.13
C ALA A 271 15.68 -29.55 27.45
N ILE A 272 15.11 -30.26 26.47
CA ILE A 272 14.68 -31.66 26.64
C ILE A 272 15.89 -32.56 26.91
N SER A 273 16.98 -32.37 26.17
CA SER A 273 18.17 -33.21 26.31
C SER A 273 18.82 -33.04 27.69
N LEU A 274 18.89 -31.80 28.20
CA LEU A 274 19.33 -31.53 29.57
C LEU A 274 18.42 -32.19 30.62
N ALA A 275 17.10 -32.14 30.42
CA ALA A 275 16.14 -32.80 31.33
C ALA A 275 16.30 -34.33 31.33
N LEU A 276 16.70 -34.92 30.20
CA LEU A 276 17.01 -36.35 30.06
C LEU A 276 18.44 -36.70 30.48
N GLY A 277 19.26 -35.74 30.90
CA GLY A 277 20.67 -35.97 31.24
C GLY A 277 21.57 -36.32 30.05
N TYR A 278 21.13 -36.02 28.81
CA TYR A 278 21.85 -36.32 27.58
C TYR A 278 22.49 -35.06 26.99
N LYS A 279 23.79 -35.09 26.73
CA LYS A 279 24.49 -34.01 26.01
C LYS A 279 24.47 -34.26 24.50
N ASN A 280 24.09 -33.24 23.74
CA ASN A 280 24.16 -33.20 22.29
C ASN A 280 24.72 -31.86 21.78
N LYS A 281 24.88 -31.77 20.44
CA LYS A 281 25.38 -30.56 19.78
C LYS A 281 24.57 -29.30 20.08
N ALA A 282 23.25 -29.42 20.31
CA ALA A 282 22.42 -28.27 20.69
C ALA A 282 22.74 -27.80 22.12
N THR A 283 22.83 -28.72 23.09
CA THR A 283 23.22 -28.37 24.47
C THR A 283 24.60 -27.74 24.54
N GLU A 284 25.58 -28.28 23.82
CA GLU A 284 26.95 -27.75 23.75
C GLU A 284 26.96 -26.35 23.11
N GLY A 285 26.20 -26.16 22.02
CA GLY A 285 26.06 -24.87 21.36
C GLY A 285 25.49 -23.80 22.29
N PHE A 286 24.45 -24.12 23.06
CA PHE A 286 23.85 -23.18 24.03
C PHE A 286 24.74 -22.93 25.26
N GLU A 287 25.51 -23.91 25.72
CA GLU A 287 26.53 -23.74 26.77
C GLU A 287 27.63 -22.77 26.31
N ALA A 288 28.14 -22.93 25.09
CA ALA A 288 29.15 -22.04 24.49
C ALA A 288 28.62 -20.61 24.30
N LEU A 289 27.35 -20.44 23.91
CA LEU A 289 26.70 -19.13 23.80
C LEU A 289 26.55 -18.43 25.16
N LYS A 290 26.26 -19.18 26.24
CA LYS A 290 26.24 -18.64 27.60
C LYS A 290 27.62 -18.17 28.04
N LEU A 291 28.66 -18.96 27.78
CA LEU A 291 30.06 -18.63 28.10
C LEU A 291 30.54 -17.35 27.38
N LYS A 292 30.17 -17.17 26.10
CA LYS A 292 30.46 -15.94 25.34
C LYS A 292 29.72 -14.70 25.87
N LYS A 293 28.48 -14.85 26.37
CA LYS A 293 27.74 -13.75 27.00
C LYS A 293 28.34 -13.33 28.34
N THR A 294 28.84 -14.29 29.13
CA THR A 294 29.50 -13.98 30.41
C THR A 294 30.87 -13.33 30.21
N SER A 295 31.63 -13.68 29.17
CA SER A 295 32.91 -13.02 28.86
C SER A 295 32.71 -11.59 28.31
N ALA A 296 31.71 -11.37 27.46
CA ALA A 296 31.37 -10.03 26.96
C ALA A 296 30.78 -9.10 28.04
N GLY A 297 30.13 -9.66 29.07
CA GLY A 297 29.67 -8.93 30.25
C GLY A 297 30.81 -8.49 31.17
N SER A 298 31.85 -9.32 31.33
CA SER A 298 33.02 -8.98 32.14
C SER A 298 33.91 -7.89 31.54
N ASP A 299 33.98 -7.76 30.21
CA ASP A 299 34.76 -6.70 29.56
C ASP A 299 34.09 -5.31 29.68
N LYS A 300 32.75 -5.25 29.76
CA LYS A 300 32.03 -4.00 30.04
C LYS A 300 32.15 -3.52 31.49
N LEU A 301 32.40 -4.42 32.43
CA LEU A 301 32.67 -4.06 33.84
C LEU A 301 34.11 -3.58 34.04
N LYS A 302 35.10 -4.19 33.37
CA LYS A 302 36.50 -3.73 33.41
C LYS A 302 36.71 -2.34 32.78
N GLY A 303 35.91 -1.95 31.78
CA GLY A 303 35.99 -0.62 31.16
C GLY A 303 35.50 0.54 32.04
N LYS A 304 34.73 0.28 33.11
CA LYS A 304 34.22 1.33 34.00
C LYS A 304 35.13 1.61 35.20
N GLU A 305 35.88 0.62 35.68
CA GLU A 305 36.82 0.79 36.79
C GLU A 305 38.13 1.50 36.38
N LEU A 306 38.48 1.50 35.09
CA LEU A 306 39.68 2.19 34.59
C LEU A 306 39.49 3.70 34.34
N SER A 307 38.27 4.25 34.44
CA SER A 307 38.02 5.69 34.25
C SER A 307 37.91 6.51 35.55
N ALA A 308 37.95 5.87 36.73
CA ALA A 308 37.77 6.55 38.01
C ALA A 308 39.07 6.96 38.71
N HIS A 309 40.25 6.63 38.16
CA HIS A 309 41.55 6.87 38.81
C HIS A 309 42.52 7.82 38.09
N SER A 310 42.10 8.54 37.05
CA SER A 310 42.98 9.48 36.31
C SER A 310 42.61 10.97 36.44
N SER A 311 41.96 11.39 37.54
CA SER A 311 41.65 12.80 37.79
C SER A 311 42.14 13.30 39.16
N GLN A 312 43.41 13.04 39.49
CA GLN A 312 44.16 13.79 40.50
C GLN A 312 45.65 13.76 40.15
N ALA A 313 46.09 14.67 39.27
CA ALA A 313 47.40 15.33 39.32
C ALA A 313 47.58 16.19 38.05
N GLN A 314 48.04 17.43 38.31
CA GLN A 314 48.36 18.53 37.38
C GLN A 314 47.18 19.39 36.91
#